data_AF-S2JXY4-F1
#
_entry.id   AF-S2JXY4-F1
#
_cell.length_a   1.000
_cell.length_b   1.000
_cell.length_c   1.000
_cell.angle_alpha   90.00
_cell.angle_beta   90.00
_cell.angle_gamma   90.00
#
_symmetry.space_group_name_H-M   'P 1'
#
loop_
_entity.id
_entity.type
_entity.pdbx_description
1 polymer ?
#
loop_
_entity_poly.entity_id
_entity_poly.type
_entity_poly.pdbx_seq_one_letter_code
_entity_poly.pdbx_strand_id
1 'polypeptide(L)'
;MKRTQTNDTSRPPNKRVFRRPTTISVGESDTQETKRYLGAKTKGTIEFAEKQQHTTKKKKPFGKFEYGNYQGYYTSRRKQGKAKLDPRLDLLDKELFENKHVLDIGCNSGNISIALAKRYNVASMHGVDIDDSLISKAHINLCVAYSLGHPTKPSPIDLSLRYNYFPQSMTNMFGMMPMSLPPIKHKESHHFPFNVYFETMDWVKTPVTKYNQYDTILALSITKWIQLHNGDKGLRSFFKKVYDSLAPGGTLVLEPQDFDTFQRRAKQIDPSKDVEQELKFRPEDYTDFLINKLGFREYYDLGVPKGDIKGFERPIILYIK
;
A
#
# COMPACT_ATOMS: atom_id res chain seq x y z
N MET A 1 57.90 -1.10 -53.46
CA MET A 1 57.01 -1.09 -54.65
C MET A 1 55.70 -0.44 -54.27
N LYS A 2 55.49 0.80 -54.74
CA LYS A 2 54.26 1.59 -54.55
C LYS A 2 53.22 1.10 -55.56
N ARG A 3 51.98 0.81 -55.13
CA ARG A 3 50.84 0.65 -56.04
C ARG A 3 49.93 1.87 -55.90
N THR A 4 50.01 2.70 -56.93
CA THR A 4 49.06 3.74 -57.32
C THR A 4 47.71 3.11 -57.66
N GLN A 5 46.62 3.68 -57.14
CA GLN A 5 45.30 3.57 -57.75
C GLN A 5 44.76 4.97 -58.02
N THR A 6 44.38 5.14 -59.27
CA THR A 6 43.89 6.34 -59.93
C THR A 6 42.42 6.59 -59.59
N ASN A 7 42.10 7.87 -59.34
CA ASN A 7 40.74 8.39 -59.31
C ASN A 7 40.08 8.25 -60.69
N ASP A 8 38.83 7.80 -60.72
CA ASP A 8 37.92 8.12 -61.81
C ASP A 8 36.58 8.60 -61.23
N THR A 9 36.23 9.81 -61.66
CA THR A 9 35.09 10.62 -61.23
C THR A 9 34.10 10.65 -62.39
N SER A 10 32.96 9.96 -62.26
CA SER A 10 31.71 10.34 -62.95
C SER A 10 30.55 9.42 -62.60
N ARG A 11 29.70 9.81 -61.64
CA ARG A 11 28.29 9.38 -61.60
C ARG A 11 27.45 10.41 -60.83
N PRO A 12 26.37 10.95 -61.42
CA PRO A 12 25.54 11.95 -60.76
C PRO A 12 24.62 11.30 -59.71
N PRO A 13 24.15 12.06 -58.70
CA PRO A 13 23.33 11.52 -57.63
C PRO A 13 21.91 11.21 -58.11
N ASN A 14 21.46 9.99 -57.84
CA ASN A 14 20.14 9.47 -58.19
C ASN A 14 19.07 10.13 -57.29
N LYS A 15 18.38 11.16 -57.79
CA LYS A 15 17.22 11.76 -57.11
C LYS A 15 16.05 10.78 -57.16
N ARG A 16 15.77 10.08 -56.04
CA ARG A 16 14.53 9.31 -55.89
C ARG A 16 13.34 10.27 -55.83
N VAL A 17 12.62 10.38 -56.95
CA VAL A 17 11.33 11.06 -57.04
C VAL A 17 10.26 10.15 -56.44
N PHE A 18 9.67 10.53 -55.30
CA PHE A 18 8.48 9.85 -54.77
C PHE A 18 7.28 10.16 -55.68
N ARG A 19 6.77 9.14 -56.37
CA ARG A 19 5.49 9.22 -57.10
C ARG A 19 4.35 9.28 -56.08
N ARG A 20 3.48 10.29 -56.19
CA ARG A 20 2.22 10.34 -55.43
C ARG A 20 1.26 9.26 -55.93
N PRO A 21 0.55 8.53 -55.06
CA PRO A 21 -0.50 7.61 -55.49
C PRO A 21 -1.70 8.38 -56.07
N THR A 22 -2.27 7.82 -57.14
CA THR A 22 -3.46 8.28 -57.85
C THR A 22 -4.71 8.18 -56.97
N THR A 23 -5.56 9.20 -57.02
CA THR A 23 -6.86 9.29 -56.35
C THR A 23 -7.84 8.25 -56.91
N ILE A 24 -8.40 7.39 -56.07
CA ILE A 24 -9.58 6.56 -56.40
C ILE A 24 -10.81 7.30 -55.88
N SER A 25 -11.77 7.57 -56.76
CA SER A 25 -13.05 8.23 -56.46
C SER A 25 -13.99 7.30 -55.67
N VAL A 26 -14.67 7.91 -54.70
CA VAL A 26 -15.53 7.30 -53.67
C VAL A 26 -16.95 7.10 -54.21
N GLY A 27 -17.56 5.95 -53.89
CA GLY A 27 -19.02 5.77 -53.90
C GLY A 27 -19.61 6.22 -52.56
N GLU A 28 -20.62 7.08 -52.62
CA GLU A 28 -21.28 7.72 -51.47
C GLU A 28 -22.05 6.70 -50.61
N SER A 29 -21.87 6.77 -49.29
CA SER A 29 -22.94 6.49 -48.34
C SER A 29 -22.79 7.36 -47.10
N ASP A 30 -23.89 8.00 -46.73
CA ASP A 30 -24.06 8.92 -45.62
C ASP A 30 -23.55 8.35 -44.29
N THR A 31 -22.66 9.07 -43.61
CA THR A 31 -22.58 9.06 -42.14
C THR A 31 -21.82 10.29 -41.64
N GLN A 32 -22.43 10.96 -40.66
CA GLN A 32 -21.99 12.23 -40.05
C GLN A 32 -20.53 12.20 -39.56
N GLU A 33 -19.79 13.28 -39.85
CA GLU A 33 -18.39 13.49 -39.45
C GLU A 33 -18.19 13.46 -37.92
N THR A 34 -17.31 12.58 -37.45
CA THR A 34 -16.66 12.71 -36.15
C THR A 34 -15.18 13.02 -36.36
N LYS A 35 -14.74 14.21 -35.91
CA LYS A 35 -13.33 14.63 -35.95
C LYS A 35 -12.46 13.60 -35.22
N ARG A 36 -11.59 12.92 -35.98
CA ARG A 36 -10.58 12.00 -35.46
C ARG A 36 -9.31 12.78 -35.07
N TYR A 37 -8.98 12.77 -33.78
CA TYR A 37 -7.61 13.03 -33.33
C TYR A 37 -6.85 11.69 -33.25
N LEU A 38 -5.62 11.68 -33.73
CA LEU A 38 -4.76 10.49 -33.77
C LEU A 38 -4.53 9.91 -32.36
N GLY A 39 -4.77 8.60 -32.22
CA GLY A 39 -4.02 7.76 -31.26
C GLY A 39 -4.77 7.15 -30.07
N ALA A 40 -5.92 6.49 -30.27
CA ALA A 40 -6.46 5.56 -29.28
C ALA A 40 -6.90 4.25 -29.96
N LYS A 41 -6.03 3.23 -29.91
CA LYS A 41 -6.44 1.84 -30.12
C LYS A 41 -6.43 1.13 -28.77
N THR A 42 -7.46 1.42 -27.98
CA THR A 42 -7.95 0.49 -26.96
C THR A 42 -9.45 0.69 -26.90
N LYS A 43 -10.21 -0.40 -27.11
CA LYS A 43 -11.65 -0.47 -26.87
C LYS A 43 -11.94 -0.43 -25.36
N GLY A 44 -11.45 0.60 -24.68
CA GLY A 44 -11.83 0.93 -23.31
C GLY A 44 -12.91 1.98 -23.40
N THR A 45 -14.17 1.55 -23.37
CA THR A 45 -15.29 2.47 -23.18
C THR A 45 -15.09 3.15 -21.83
N ILE A 46 -14.75 4.44 -21.84
CA ILE A 46 -14.88 5.27 -20.63
C ILE A 46 -16.36 5.58 -20.55
N GLU A 47 -17.11 4.73 -19.84
CA GLU A 47 -18.43 5.11 -19.36
C GLU A 47 -18.23 6.25 -18.36
N PHE A 48 -18.49 7.48 -18.80
CA PHE A 48 -18.82 8.54 -17.87
C PHE A 48 -20.13 8.13 -17.22
N ALA A 49 -20.06 7.59 -16.01
CA ALA A 49 -21.24 7.25 -15.22
C ALA A 49 -22.15 8.48 -15.16
N GLU A 50 -23.29 8.41 -15.87
CA GLU A 50 -24.36 9.37 -15.76
C GLU A 50 -24.69 9.53 -14.27
N LYS A 51 -24.89 10.78 -13.85
CA LYS A 51 -25.29 11.12 -12.48
C LYS A 51 -26.52 10.29 -12.14
N GLN A 52 -26.33 9.18 -11.41
CA GLN A 52 -27.43 8.38 -10.92
C GLN A 52 -28.27 9.26 -10.01
N GLN A 53 -29.46 9.60 -10.50
CA GLN A 53 -30.55 10.14 -9.74
C GLN A 53 -30.77 9.28 -8.49
N HIS A 54 -31.16 9.92 -7.40
CA HIS A 54 -31.40 9.36 -6.07
C HIS A 54 -31.97 7.93 -6.09
N THR A 55 -31.10 6.93 -6.09
CA THR A 55 -31.47 5.56 -5.74
C THR A 55 -31.32 5.44 -4.23
N THR A 56 -32.39 4.99 -3.58
CA THR A 56 -32.41 4.66 -2.16
C THR A 56 -31.23 3.74 -1.86
N LYS A 57 -30.34 4.16 -0.94
CA LYS A 57 -29.14 3.40 -0.57
C LYS A 57 -29.54 1.98 -0.15
N LYS A 58 -29.41 0.99 -1.06
CA LYS A 58 -29.55 -0.43 -0.71
C LYS A 58 -28.57 -0.71 0.43
N LYS A 59 -29.08 -1.20 1.57
CA LYS A 59 -28.24 -1.61 2.70
C LYS A 59 -27.23 -2.63 2.17
N LYS A 60 -25.94 -2.36 2.38
CA LYS A 60 -24.86 -3.28 1.99
C LYS A 60 -25.12 -4.64 2.64
N PRO A 61 -24.80 -5.76 1.96
CA PRO A 61 -24.97 -7.08 2.55
C PRO A 61 -24.24 -7.19 3.89
N PHE A 62 -24.85 -7.91 4.82
CA PHE A 62 -24.27 -8.27 6.11
C PHE A 62 -22.92 -8.96 5.88
N GLY A 63 -21.95 -8.78 6.78
CA GLY A 63 -20.69 -9.54 6.73
C GLY A 63 -19.59 -9.08 5.75
N LYS A 64 -19.83 -8.10 4.87
CA LYS A 64 -18.85 -7.72 3.83
C LYS A 64 -17.47 -7.23 4.35
N PHE A 65 -17.36 -6.85 5.62
CA PHE A 65 -16.13 -6.35 6.25
C PHE A 65 -16.02 -6.78 7.73
N GLU A 66 -16.25 -8.06 8.01
CA GLU A 66 -16.28 -8.61 9.38
C GLU A 66 -14.99 -8.37 10.16
N TYR A 67 -13.84 -8.39 9.50
CA TYR A 67 -12.53 -8.15 10.11
C TYR A 67 -12.04 -6.71 9.96
N GLY A 68 -12.88 -5.79 9.45
CA GLY A 68 -12.47 -4.43 9.16
C GLY A 68 -11.60 -4.27 7.92
N ASN A 69 -11.55 -5.28 7.06
CA ASN A 69 -10.84 -5.38 5.78
C ASN A 69 -11.43 -4.46 4.69
N TYR A 70 -11.52 -3.15 4.99
CA TYR A 70 -12.08 -2.17 4.07
C TYR A 70 -11.15 -1.92 2.88
N GLN A 71 -11.64 -2.24 1.68
CA GLN A 71 -10.94 -2.06 0.40
C GLN A 71 -10.56 -0.61 0.06
N GLY A 72 -11.19 0.37 0.72
CA GLY A 72 -10.93 1.80 0.58
C GLY A 72 -10.56 2.46 1.90
N TYR A 73 -9.88 1.73 2.80
CA TYR A 73 -9.52 2.22 4.13
C TYR A 73 -8.74 3.55 4.06
N TYR A 74 -7.62 3.56 3.32
CA TYR A 74 -6.75 4.73 3.21
C TYR A 74 -7.35 5.88 2.39
N THR A 75 -8.25 5.62 1.45
CA THR A 75 -8.98 6.68 0.74
C THR A 75 -10.02 7.34 1.64
N SER A 76 -10.70 6.53 2.45
CA SER A 76 -11.67 7.00 3.44
C SER A 76 -11.00 7.74 4.60
N ARG A 77 -9.76 7.37 4.97
CA ARG A 77 -9.00 7.96 6.08
C ARG A 77 -8.32 9.29 5.73
N ARG A 78 -7.98 9.53 4.45
CA ARG A 78 -7.26 10.74 4.00
C ARG A 78 -8.14 11.84 3.38
N LYS A 79 -9.44 11.57 3.23
CA LYS A 79 -10.45 12.38 2.53
C LYS A 79 -10.19 12.36 1.02
N GLN A 80 -11.19 11.95 0.24
CA GLN A 80 -11.05 11.83 -1.22
C GLN A 80 -10.59 13.16 -1.82
N GLY A 81 -9.59 13.11 -2.71
CA GLY A 81 -9.15 14.25 -3.51
C GLY A 81 -7.93 15.02 -3.00
N LYS A 82 -7.43 14.74 -1.79
CA LYS A 82 -6.13 15.27 -1.34
C LYS A 82 -5.07 14.19 -1.44
N ALA A 83 -4.03 14.41 -2.26
CA ALA A 83 -2.85 13.55 -2.36
C ALA A 83 -1.92 13.67 -1.12
N LYS A 84 -2.50 13.90 0.07
CA LYS A 84 -1.75 14.03 1.31
C LYS A 84 -1.31 12.65 1.79
N LEU A 85 -0.12 12.57 2.37
CA LEU A 85 0.33 11.37 3.08
C LEU A 85 -0.57 11.10 4.30
N ASP A 86 -0.54 9.87 4.80
CA ASP A 86 -1.30 9.51 6.01
C ASP A 86 -0.73 10.29 7.21
N PRO A 87 -1.56 11.02 7.99
CA PRO A 87 -1.09 11.86 9.09
C PRO A 87 -0.33 11.09 10.18
N ARG A 88 -0.50 9.77 10.28
CA ARG A 88 0.25 8.95 11.24
C ARG A 88 1.75 8.97 10.95
N LEU A 89 2.14 9.10 9.68
CA LEU A 89 3.55 9.12 9.28
C LEU A 89 4.33 10.33 9.84
N ASP A 90 3.63 11.37 10.31
CA ASP A 90 4.25 12.54 10.93
C ASP A 90 4.64 12.28 12.40
N LEU A 91 4.12 11.21 13.01
CA LEU A 91 4.40 10.82 14.41
C LEU A 91 5.33 9.60 14.50
N LEU A 92 5.74 9.05 13.35
CA LEU A 92 6.52 7.82 13.25
C LEU A 92 7.93 8.18 12.81
N ASP A 93 8.80 8.36 13.81
CA ASP A 93 10.16 8.84 13.64
C ASP A 93 11.12 7.75 13.14
N LYS A 94 12.26 8.20 12.60
CA LYS A 94 13.24 7.39 11.88
C LYS A 94 13.82 6.27 12.74
N GLU A 95 14.02 6.53 14.03
CA GLU A 95 14.67 5.67 15.01
C GLU A 95 13.91 4.35 15.21
N LEU A 96 12.60 4.36 14.96
CA LEU A 96 11.74 3.16 15.04
C LEU A 96 11.96 2.20 13.87
N PHE A 97 12.57 2.65 12.76
CA PHE A 97 12.55 1.92 11.49
C PHE A 97 13.92 1.74 10.84
N GLU A 98 14.85 2.68 11.04
CA GLU A 98 16.15 2.63 10.37
C GLU A 98 16.97 1.40 10.80
N ASN A 99 17.35 0.59 9.81
CA ASN A 99 18.06 -0.68 9.96
C ASN A 99 17.33 -1.67 10.90
N LYS A 100 16.01 -1.53 11.04
CA LYS A 100 15.17 -2.39 11.89
C LYS A 100 14.41 -3.44 11.11
N HIS A 101 14.15 -4.58 11.75
CA HIS A 101 13.19 -5.58 11.29
C HIS A 101 11.80 -5.24 11.81
N VAL A 102 10.88 -4.88 10.90
CA VAL A 102 9.58 -4.31 11.23
C VAL A 102 8.46 -5.26 10.82
N LEU A 103 7.48 -5.46 11.69
CA LEU A 103 6.23 -6.15 11.39
C LEU A 103 5.06 -5.17 11.43
N ASP A 104 4.17 -5.19 10.45
CA ASP A 104 2.94 -4.41 10.41
C ASP A 104 1.72 -5.34 10.41
N ILE A 105 1.02 -5.41 11.55
CA ILE A 105 -0.10 -6.33 11.76
C ILE A 105 -1.41 -5.66 11.36
N GLY A 106 -2.08 -6.23 10.36
CA GLY A 106 -3.27 -5.64 9.74
C GLY A 106 -2.90 -4.54 8.74
N CYS A 107 -1.89 -4.79 7.90
CA CYS A 107 -1.32 -3.78 7.00
C CYS A 107 -2.30 -3.27 5.93
N ASN A 108 -3.44 -3.95 5.74
CA ASN A 108 -4.42 -3.67 4.70
C ASN A 108 -3.74 -3.66 3.33
N SER A 109 -3.95 -2.64 2.48
CA SER A 109 -3.26 -2.49 1.19
C SER A 109 -1.83 -1.95 1.29
N GLY A 110 -1.17 -2.06 2.46
CA GLY A 110 0.26 -1.79 2.65
C GLY A 110 0.69 -0.32 2.61
N ASN A 111 -0.24 0.65 2.60
CA ASN A 111 0.12 2.05 2.34
C ASN A 111 1.08 2.66 3.37
N ILE A 112 0.90 2.37 4.67
CA ILE A 112 1.81 2.83 5.73
C ILE A 112 3.15 2.10 5.64
N SER A 113 3.11 0.77 5.55
CA SER A 113 4.30 -0.09 5.49
C SER A 113 5.21 0.30 4.32
N ILE A 114 4.64 0.51 3.12
CA ILE A 114 5.37 0.98 1.93
C ILE A 114 5.94 2.39 2.14
N ALA A 115 5.15 3.31 2.72
CA ALA A 115 5.61 4.67 2.95
C ALA A 115 6.79 4.73 3.94
N LEU A 116 6.73 3.96 5.03
CA LEU A 116 7.81 3.86 6.01
C LEU A 116 9.05 3.20 5.40
N ALA A 117 8.89 2.07 4.69
CA ALA A 117 10.00 1.37 4.04
C ALA A 117 10.69 2.19 2.94
N LYS A 118 9.95 3.08 2.28
CA LYS A 118 10.50 4.01 1.29
C LYS A 118 11.16 5.24 1.94
N ARG A 119 10.63 5.71 3.07
CA ARG A 119 11.11 6.92 3.77
C ARG A 119 12.34 6.65 4.63
N TYR A 120 12.39 5.47 5.26
CA TYR A 120 13.42 5.07 6.19
C TYR A 120 14.14 3.83 5.66
N ASN A 121 15.45 3.73 5.87
CA ASN A 121 16.24 2.59 5.39
C ASN A 121 15.99 1.34 6.25
N VAL A 122 14.81 0.74 6.12
CA VAL A 122 14.37 -0.40 6.94
C VAL A 122 15.15 -1.65 6.55
N ALA A 123 15.57 -2.47 7.52
CA ALA A 123 16.27 -3.73 7.21
C ALA A 123 15.32 -4.75 6.58
N SER A 124 14.11 -4.89 7.12
CA SER A 124 13.00 -5.60 6.49
C SER A 124 11.65 -5.09 6.98
N MET A 125 10.67 -4.93 6.09
CA MET A 125 9.28 -4.58 6.39
C MET A 125 8.38 -5.78 6.05
N HIS A 126 7.78 -6.39 7.05
CA HIS A 126 6.85 -7.50 6.88
C HIS A 126 5.43 -7.03 7.19
N GLY A 127 4.56 -6.94 6.19
CA GLY A 127 3.14 -6.63 6.38
C GLY A 127 2.28 -7.89 6.32
N VAL A 128 1.40 -8.05 7.29
CA VAL A 128 0.47 -9.19 7.35
C VAL A 128 -0.98 -8.71 7.41
N ASP A 129 -1.86 -9.36 6.67
CA ASP A 129 -3.30 -9.11 6.71
C ASP A 129 -4.06 -10.42 6.47
N ILE A 130 -5.30 -10.51 6.97
CA ILE A 130 -6.12 -11.71 6.84
C ILE A 130 -6.77 -11.81 5.46
N ASP A 131 -6.91 -10.70 4.74
CA ASP A 131 -7.59 -10.63 3.44
C ASP A 131 -6.59 -10.66 2.28
N ASP A 132 -6.61 -11.77 1.53
CA ASP A 132 -5.75 -12.00 0.38
C ASP A 132 -5.88 -10.94 -0.73
N SER A 133 -7.09 -10.39 -0.91
CA SER A 133 -7.32 -9.35 -1.91
C SER A 133 -6.66 -8.02 -1.52
N LEU A 134 -6.53 -7.74 -0.21
CA LEU A 134 -5.80 -6.58 0.29
C LEU A 134 -4.30 -6.77 0.16
N ILE A 135 -3.80 -7.98 0.42
CA ILE A 135 -2.38 -8.34 0.21
C ILE A 135 -2.01 -8.26 -1.26
N SER A 136 -2.85 -8.77 -2.16
CA SER A 136 -2.68 -8.59 -3.61
C SER A 136 -2.60 -7.11 -4.01
N LYS A 137 -3.43 -6.25 -3.39
CA LYS A 137 -3.34 -4.79 -3.58
C LYS A 137 -2.07 -4.18 -2.97
N ALA A 138 -1.60 -4.69 -1.84
CA ALA A 138 -0.35 -4.24 -1.23
C ALA A 138 0.85 -4.51 -2.15
N HIS A 139 0.91 -5.69 -2.77
CA HIS A 139 1.90 -6.02 -3.80
C HIS A 139 1.83 -5.07 -5.00
N ILE A 140 0.63 -4.81 -5.54
CA ILE A 140 0.44 -3.83 -6.62
C ILE A 140 0.90 -2.43 -6.19
N ASN A 141 0.56 -1.99 -4.99
CA ASN A 141 0.95 -0.69 -4.45
C ASN A 141 2.47 -0.58 -4.28
N LEU A 142 3.15 -1.66 -3.88
CA LEU A 142 4.61 -1.72 -3.76
C LEU A 142 5.27 -1.54 -5.13
N CYS A 143 4.79 -2.26 -6.14
CA CYS A 143 5.24 -2.11 -7.52
C CYS A 143 5.06 -0.66 -8.00
N VAL A 144 3.88 -0.08 -7.82
CA VAL A 144 3.61 1.31 -8.20
C VAL A 144 4.53 2.28 -7.45
N ALA A 145 4.71 2.12 -6.15
CA ALA A 145 5.55 3.01 -5.34
C ALA A 145 7.02 2.96 -5.74
N TYR A 146 7.50 1.79 -6.15
CA TYR A 146 8.82 1.61 -6.74
C TYR A 146 8.92 2.28 -8.11
N SER A 147 7.94 2.07 -8.98
CA SER A 147 7.97 2.63 -10.34
C SER A 147 7.92 4.15 -10.38
N LEU A 148 7.32 4.80 -9.39
CA LEU A 148 7.32 6.26 -9.28
C LEU A 148 8.63 6.83 -8.72
N GLY A 149 9.59 5.98 -8.32
CA GLY A 149 10.93 6.40 -7.89
C GLY A 149 11.75 6.89 -9.08
N HIS A 150 12.10 8.17 -9.09
CA HIS A 150 12.95 8.72 -10.16
C HIS A 150 14.33 8.04 -10.15
N PRO A 151 14.88 7.66 -11.32
CA PRO A 151 16.22 7.13 -11.39
C PRO A 151 17.20 8.19 -10.90
N THR A 152 18.01 7.86 -9.89
CA THR A 152 18.95 8.78 -9.24
C THR A 152 20.18 9.10 -10.12
N LYS A 153 20.37 8.35 -11.21
CA LYS A 153 21.44 8.58 -12.19
C LYS A 153 20.83 8.72 -13.58
N PRO A 154 21.16 9.77 -14.35
CA PRO A 154 20.82 9.81 -15.76
C PRO A 154 21.61 8.70 -16.47
N SER A 155 20.94 7.69 -17.00
CA SER A 155 21.55 6.79 -17.96
C SER A 155 21.09 7.18 -19.37
N PRO A 156 21.91 6.93 -20.41
CA PRO A 156 21.35 6.78 -21.76
C PRO A 156 20.23 5.72 -21.75
N ILE A 157 19.40 5.71 -22.81
CA ILE A 157 18.26 4.80 -23.00
C ILE A 157 18.55 3.45 -22.34
N ASP A 158 17.78 3.13 -21.32
CA ASP A 158 17.97 1.90 -20.55
C ASP A 158 17.44 0.70 -21.32
N LEU A 159 18.24 0.25 -22.28
CA LEU A 159 18.02 -0.99 -23.02
C LEU A 159 18.07 -2.24 -22.11
N SER A 160 18.52 -2.09 -20.87
CA SER A 160 18.67 -3.19 -19.92
C SER A 160 17.51 -3.32 -18.93
N LEU A 161 16.47 -2.46 -19.01
CA LEU A 161 15.32 -2.46 -18.10
C LEU A 161 15.72 -2.45 -16.61
N ARG A 162 16.86 -1.85 -16.29
CA ARG A 162 17.38 -1.70 -14.93
C ARG A 162 16.59 -0.64 -14.14
N TYR A 163 16.09 0.37 -14.81
CA TYR A 163 15.27 1.43 -14.25
C TYR A 163 13.81 1.14 -14.57
N ASN A 164 13.10 0.58 -13.59
CA ASN A 164 11.66 0.32 -13.68
C ASN A 164 10.84 1.59 -13.39
N TYR A 165 11.30 2.74 -13.88
CA TYR A 165 10.64 4.03 -13.69
C TYR A 165 9.46 4.15 -14.65
N PHE A 166 8.28 4.34 -14.09
CA PHE A 166 7.05 4.64 -14.82
C PHE A 166 6.67 6.09 -14.51
N PRO A 167 6.93 7.04 -15.42
CA PRO A 167 6.66 8.46 -15.18
C PRO A 167 5.20 8.71 -14.80
N GLN A 168 4.96 9.73 -13.98
CA GLN A 168 3.61 10.13 -13.59
C GLN A 168 2.74 10.46 -14.82
N SER A 169 3.32 11.06 -15.87
CA SER A 169 2.62 11.32 -17.13
C SER A 169 2.11 10.04 -17.80
N MET A 170 2.88 8.95 -17.73
CA MET A 170 2.46 7.65 -18.27
C MET A 170 1.30 7.06 -17.47
N THR A 171 1.23 7.32 -16.16
CA THR A 171 0.06 6.94 -15.34
C THR A 171 -1.20 7.66 -15.80
N ASN A 172 -1.08 8.92 -16.23
CA ASN A 172 -2.22 9.66 -16.76
C ASN A 172 -2.67 9.15 -18.14
N MET A 173 -1.74 8.66 -18.97
CA MET A 173 -2.02 8.19 -20.33
C MET A 173 -2.53 6.74 -20.38
N PHE A 174 -1.96 5.87 -19.54
CA PHE A 174 -2.18 4.42 -19.61
C PHE A 174 -2.80 3.84 -18.34
N GLY A 175 -3.09 4.68 -17.34
CA GLY A 175 -3.56 4.26 -16.03
C GLY A 175 -2.44 3.76 -15.12
N MET A 176 -2.82 3.27 -13.94
CA MET A 176 -1.89 2.65 -13.00
C MET A 176 -1.47 1.27 -13.51
N MET A 177 -0.35 1.23 -14.22
CA MET A 177 0.29 -0.02 -14.63
C MET A 177 1.30 -0.42 -13.55
N PRO A 178 1.08 -1.51 -12.78
CA PRO A 178 2.13 -2.03 -11.93
C PRO A 178 3.25 -2.58 -12.81
N MET A 179 4.45 -2.02 -12.72
CA MET A 179 5.61 -2.65 -13.32
C MET A 179 6.03 -3.82 -12.45
N SER A 180 6.37 -4.95 -13.06
CA SER A 180 6.96 -6.07 -12.32
C SER A 180 8.24 -5.61 -11.61
N LEU A 181 8.44 -6.07 -10.38
CA LEU A 181 9.73 -5.91 -9.72
C LEU A 181 10.80 -6.65 -10.53
N PRO A 182 11.99 -6.05 -10.74
CA PRO A 182 13.04 -6.72 -11.49
C PRO A 182 13.55 -7.92 -10.67
N PRO A 183 14.19 -8.90 -11.33
CA PRO A 183 14.80 -10.03 -10.64
C PRO A 183 15.81 -9.53 -9.59
N ILE A 184 15.69 -10.05 -8.37
CA ILE A 184 16.51 -9.65 -7.22
C ILE A 184 17.98 -9.95 -7.52
N LYS A 185 18.83 -8.93 -7.48
CA LYS A 185 20.28 -9.11 -7.36
C LYS A 185 20.61 -9.27 -5.88
N HIS A 186 21.44 -10.26 -5.51
CA HIS A 186 21.81 -10.54 -4.12
C HIS A 186 22.30 -9.32 -3.31
N LYS A 187 22.88 -8.29 -3.95
CA LYS A 187 23.32 -7.07 -3.26
C LYS A 187 22.22 -6.04 -3.00
N GLU A 188 21.09 -6.13 -3.71
CA GLU A 188 19.98 -5.17 -3.64
C GLU A 188 18.81 -5.68 -2.79
N SER A 189 18.85 -6.93 -2.30
CA SER A 189 17.78 -7.55 -1.50
C SER A 189 17.43 -6.81 -0.21
N HIS A 190 18.38 -6.04 0.33
CA HIS A 190 18.21 -5.32 1.61
C HIS A 190 17.68 -3.89 1.45
N HIS A 191 17.38 -3.45 0.24
CA HIS A 191 16.89 -2.10 -0.03
C HIS A 191 15.47 -2.14 -0.58
N PHE A 192 14.75 -1.02 -0.42
CA PHE A 192 13.45 -0.83 -1.05
C PHE A 192 13.56 -1.04 -2.58
N PRO A 193 12.66 -1.81 -3.19
CA PRO A 193 11.43 -2.42 -2.65
C PRO A 193 11.60 -3.87 -2.15
N PHE A 194 12.79 -4.45 -2.30
CA PHE A 194 13.04 -5.88 -2.09
C PHE A 194 13.08 -6.30 -0.62
N ASN A 195 13.21 -5.33 0.29
CA ASN A 195 13.12 -5.51 1.74
C ASN A 195 11.66 -5.47 2.27
N VAL A 196 10.65 -5.36 1.39
CA VAL A 196 9.24 -5.32 1.77
C VAL A 196 8.54 -6.62 1.36
N TYR A 197 7.86 -7.26 2.31
CA TYR A 197 7.16 -8.53 2.11
C TYR A 197 5.72 -8.41 2.62
N PHE A 198 4.77 -8.95 1.86
CA PHE A 198 3.37 -9.01 2.25
C PHE A 198 2.87 -10.44 2.21
N GLU A 199 2.21 -10.87 3.28
CA GLU A 199 1.71 -12.23 3.44
C GLU A 199 0.26 -12.24 3.96
N THR A 200 -0.56 -13.11 3.37
CA THR A 200 -1.92 -13.36 3.81
C THR A 200 -1.89 -14.31 5.01
N MET A 201 -2.24 -13.83 6.20
CA MET A 201 -2.31 -14.67 7.40
C MET A 201 -3.20 -14.11 8.52
N ASP A 202 -3.78 -15.02 9.32
CA ASP A 202 -4.36 -14.69 10.62
C ASP A 202 -3.25 -14.67 11.68
N TRP A 203 -2.64 -13.50 11.90
CA TRP A 203 -1.54 -13.37 12.86
C TRP A 203 -1.92 -13.78 14.28
N VAL A 204 -3.19 -13.71 14.70
CA VAL A 204 -3.57 -14.10 16.07
C VAL A 204 -3.47 -15.61 16.24
N LYS A 205 -3.79 -16.39 15.20
CA LYS A 205 -3.80 -17.86 15.23
C LYS A 205 -2.49 -18.51 14.76
N THR A 206 -1.72 -17.85 13.90
CA THR A 206 -0.46 -18.41 13.39
C THR A 206 0.53 -18.61 14.55
N PRO A 207 1.18 -19.77 14.69
CA PRO A 207 2.17 -19.99 15.74
C PRO A 207 3.40 -19.11 15.54
N VAL A 208 4.04 -18.70 16.65
CA VAL A 208 5.34 -18.02 16.58
C VAL A 208 6.39 -19.06 16.19
N THR A 209 6.88 -18.99 14.94
CA THR A 209 7.92 -19.90 14.45
C THR A 209 9.31 -19.52 14.97
N LYS A 210 9.54 -18.22 15.20
CA LYS A 210 10.78 -17.67 15.76
C LYS A 210 10.45 -16.54 16.73
N TYR A 211 10.91 -16.69 17.97
CA TYR A 211 10.81 -15.65 19.00
C TYR A 211 11.82 -14.53 18.76
N ASN A 212 11.53 -13.33 19.25
CA ASN A 212 12.44 -12.19 19.25
C ASN A 212 13.02 -11.81 17.87
N GLN A 213 12.18 -11.81 16.83
CA GLN A 213 12.61 -11.60 15.44
C GLN A 213 12.41 -10.17 14.93
N TYR A 214 11.59 -9.36 15.61
CA TYR A 214 11.27 -7.99 15.18
C TYR A 214 11.80 -6.96 16.16
N ASP A 215 12.40 -5.89 15.64
CA ASP A 215 12.78 -4.71 16.42
C ASP A 215 11.58 -3.81 16.68
N THR A 216 10.65 -3.72 15.73
CA THR A 216 9.48 -2.84 15.82
C THR A 216 8.24 -3.57 15.30
N ILE A 217 7.15 -3.54 16.06
CA ILE A 217 5.87 -4.09 15.66
C ILE A 217 4.84 -2.96 15.64
N LEU A 218 4.16 -2.80 14.50
CA LEU A 218 3.04 -1.89 14.32
C LEU A 218 1.73 -2.65 14.51
N ALA A 219 0.87 -2.11 15.38
CA ALA A 219 -0.49 -2.57 15.62
C ALA A 219 -1.45 -1.39 15.48
N LEU A 220 -1.63 -0.91 14.25
CA LEU A 220 -2.33 0.34 13.98
C LEU A 220 -3.80 0.08 13.65
N SER A 221 -4.74 0.56 14.48
CA SER A 221 -6.18 0.38 14.25
C SER A 221 -6.61 -1.09 14.06
N ILE A 222 -6.01 -2.02 14.81
CA ILE A 222 -6.30 -3.46 14.69
C ILE A 222 -6.91 -4.09 15.97
N THR A 223 -6.68 -3.49 17.14
CA THR A 223 -7.08 -4.06 18.45
C THR A 223 -8.58 -4.32 18.54
N LYS A 224 -9.41 -3.41 18.05
CA LYS A 224 -10.87 -3.61 18.01
C LYS A 224 -11.28 -4.88 17.28
N TRP A 225 -10.70 -5.14 16.11
CA TRP A 225 -11.11 -6.27 15.28
C TRP A 225 -10.70 -7.59 15.94
N ILE A 226 -9.49 -7.64 16.49
CA ILE A 226 -9.01 -8.78 17.26
C ILE A 226 -9.94 -9.06 18.46
N GLN A 227 -10.29 -8.01 19.22
CA GLN A 227 -11.13 -8.18 20.40
C GLN A 227 -12.57 -8.55 20.07
N LEU A 228 -13.15 -8.00 19.00
CA LEU A 228 -14.49 -8.37 18.55
C LEU A 228 -14.59 -9.83 18.11
N HIS A 229 -13.51 -10.43 17.58
CA HIS A 229 -13.52 -11.83 17.11
C HIS A 229 -13.04 -12.83 18.17
N ASN A 230 -12.10 -12.44 19.03
CA ASN A 230 -11.44 -13.36 19.96
C ASN A 230 -11.68 -13.01 21.44
N GLY A 231 -12.47 -11.97 21.72
CA GLY A 231 -12.74 -11.48 23.08
C GLY A 231 -11.50 -10.94 23.79
N ASP A 232 -11.66 -10.66 25.08
CA ASP A 232 -10.59 -10.13 25.93
C ASP A 232 -9.40 -11.10 26.03
N LYS A 233 -9.69 -12.40 26.13
CA LYS A 233 -8.64 -13.45 26.15
C LYS A 233 -7.81 -13.42 24.88
N GLY A 234 -8.45 -13.25 23.73
CA GLY A 234 -7.79 -13.14 22.43
C GLY A 234 -6.89 -11.94 22.35
N LEU A 235 -7.38 -10.77 22.76
CA LEU A 235 -6.59 -9.54 22.75
C LEU A 235 -5.39 -9.59 23.71
N ARG A 236 -5.55 -10.17 24.91
CA ARG A 236 -4.43 -10.39 25.85
C ARG A 236 -3.39 -11.36 25.28
N SER A 237 -3.86 -12.43 24.63
CA SER A 237 -2.98 -13.40 23.96
C SER A 237 -2.23 -12.76 22.79
N PHE A 238 -2.89 -11.87 22.04
CA PHE A 238 -2.28 -11.07 20.99
C PHE A 238 -1.16 -10.19 21.55
N PHE A 239 -1.39 -9.43 22.61
CA PHE A 239 -0.35 -8.60 23.23
C PHE A 239 0.82 -9.42 23.76
N LYS A 240 0.55 -10.59 24.36
CA LYS A 240 1.60 -11.52 24.77
C LYS A 240 2.42 -11.98 23.56
N LYS A 241 1.76 -12.36 22.46
CA LYS A 241 2.43 -12.79 21.23
C LYS A 241 3.30 -11.68 20.64
N VAL A 242 2.84 -10.43 20.67
CA VAL A 242 3.61 -9.26 20.26
C VAL A 242 4.88 -9.13 21.12
N TYR A 243 4.74 -9.17 22.44
CA TYR A 243 5.87 -9.11 23.36
C TYR A 243 6.89 -10.23 23.11
N ASP A 244 6.43 -11.47 22.92
CA ASP A 244 7.26 -12.64 22.64
C ASP A 244 7.98 -12.55 21.26
N SER A 245 7.39 -11.81 20.31
CA SER A 245 7.95 -11.64 18.96
C SER A 245 8.97 -10.50 18.87
N LEU A 246 8.97 -9.57 19.84
CA LEU A 246 9.90 -8.45 19.90
C LEU A 246 11.29 -8.86 20.42
N ALA A 247 12.34 -8.41 19.74
CA ALA A 247 13.70 -8.49 20.24
C ALA A 247 13.86 -7.73 21.58
N PRO A 248 14.88 -8.03 22.40
CA PRO A 248 15.19 -7.23 23.59
C PRO A 248 15.42 -5.76 23.21
N GLY A 249 14.76 -4.81 23.88
CA GLY A 249 14.79 -3.39 23.49
C GLY A 249 13.91 -3.05 22.29
N GLY A 250 13.14 -4.01 21.75
CA GLY A 250 12.20 -3.79 20.66
C GLY A 250 11.00 -2.96 21.10
N THR A 251 10.28 -2.44 20.10
CA THR A 251 9.18 -1.48 20.33
C THR A 251 7.85 -1.94 19.74
N LEU A 252 6.76 -1.69 20.45
CA LEU A 252 5.39 -1.82 19.95
C LEU A 252 4.82 -0.42 19.73
N VAL A 253 4.37 -0.14 18.51
CA VAL A 253 3.61 1.07 18.18
C VAL A 253 2.13 0.71 18.07
N LEU A 254 1.32 1.24 18.98
CA LEU A 254 -0.09 0.88 19.14
C LEU A 254 -0.98 2.09 18.85
N GLU A 255 -1.96 1.90 17.96
CA GLU A 255 -3.06 2.86 17.75
C GLU A 255 -4.39 2.16 18.12
N PRO A 256 -4.84 2.25 19.39
CA PRO A 256 -6.09 1.65 19.81
C PRO A 256 -7.29 2.44 19.24
N GLN A 257 -8.38 1.73 18.93
CA GLN A 257 -9.64 2.38 18.55
C GLN A 257 -10.54 2.59 19.76
N ASP A 258 -11.27 3.70 19.75
CA ASP A 258 -12.23 4.04 20.81
C ASP A 258 -13.29 2.96 20.98
N PHE A 259 -13.54 2.60 22.25
CA PHE A 259 -14.45 1.53 22.65
C PHE A 259 -15.89 1.81 22.20
N ASP A 260 -16.32 3.07 22.20
CA ASP A 260 -17.64 3.51 21.73
C ASP A 260 -17.96 3.05 20.29
N THR A 261 -16.93 2.81 19.47
CA THR A 261 -17.08 2.36 18.09
C THR A 261 -17.31 0.85 17.95
N PHE A 262 -17.18 0.07 19.02
CA PHE A 262 -17.23 -1.39 19.00
C PHE A 262 -18.65 -1.89 18.81
N GLN A 263 -19.62 -1.43 19.59
CA GLN A 263 -20.99 -1.95 19.59
C GLN A 263 -21.64 -1.90 18.19
N ARG A 264 -21.40 -0.81 17.45
CA ARG A 264 -21.90 -0.66 16.08
C ARG A 264 -21.32 -1.71 15.13
N ARG A 265 -20.06 -2.11 15.32
CA ARG A 265 -19.38 -3.10 14.48
C ARG A 265 -19.65 -4.52 14.94
N ALA A 266 -19.75 -4.75 16.24
CA ALA A 266 -20.19 -6.01 16.83
C ALA A 266 -21.53 -6.45 16.23
N LYS A 267 -22.53 -5.57 16.20
CA LYS A 267 -23.86 -5.83 15.58
C LYS A 267 -23.82 -6.13 14.08
N GLN A 268 -22.72 -5.85 13.38
CA GLN A 268 -22.54 -6.22 11.96
C GLN A 268 -21.89 -7.59 11.77
N ILE A 269 -21.23 -8.10 12.82
CA ILE A 269 -20.62 -9.43 12.86
C ILE A 269 -21.66 -10.40 13.43
N ASP A 270 -22.22 -10.06 14.59
CA ASP A 270 -23.23 -10.84 15.29
C ASP A 270 -24.27 -9.88 15.90
N PRO A 271 -25.54 -9.90 15.43
CA PRO A 271 -26.61 -9.06 15.96
C PRO A 271 -26.88 -9.22 17.46
N SER A 272 -26.57 -10.39 18.04
CA SER A 272 -26.81 -10.71 19.45
C SER A 272 -25.73 -10.20 20.40
N LYS A 273 -24.59 -9.75 19.85
CA LYS A 273 -23.42 -9.37 20.62
C LYS A 273 -23.63 -8.10 21.45
N ASP A 274 -23.42 -8.22 22.75
CA ASP A 274 -23.43 -7.09 23.69
C ASP A 274 -22.00 -6.81 24.14
N VAL A 275 -21.41 -5.77 23.56
CA VAL A 275 -20.01 -5.41 23.81
C VAL A 275 -19.79 -4.99 25.25
N GLU A 276 -20.75 -4.27 25.86
CA GLU A 276 -20.60 -3.77 27.22
C GLU A 276 -20.67 -4.90 28.25
N GLN A 277 -21.45 -5.94 27.97
CA GLN A 277 -21.52 -7.11 28.83
C GLN A 277 -20.34 -8.07 28.62
N GLU A 278 -19.96 -8.32 27.36
CA GLU A 278 -18.98 -9.35 27.01
C GLU A 278 -17.52 -8.88 27.10
N LEU A 279 -17.23 -7.61 26.81
CA LEU A 279 -15.86 -7.07 26.74
C LEU A 279 -15.60 -6.15 27.93
N LYS A 280 -14.68 -6.55 28.80
CA LYS A 280 -14.30 -5.80 30.01
C LYS A 280 -12.92 -5.18 29.91
N PHE A 281 -12.05 -5.72 29.05
CA PHE A 281 -10.71 -5.19 28.83
C PHE A 281 -10.75 -4.02 27.85
N ARG A 282 -10.63 -2.79 28.35
CA ARG A 282 -10.82 -1.58 27.53
C ARG A 282 -9.49 -0.93 27.14
N PRO A 283 -9.46 -0.03 26.13
CA PRO A 283 -8.24 0.68 25.74
C PRO A 283 -7.52 1.37 26.90
N GLU A 284 -8.25 1.84 27.91
CA GLU A 284 -7.69 2.47 29.11
C GLU A 284 -6.87 1.48 29.97
N ASP A 285 -7.20 0.20 29.91
CA ASP A 285 -6.51 -0.87 30.64
C ASP A 285 -5.26 -1.39 29.91
N TYR A 286 -5.06 -1.01 28.63
CA TYR A 286 -4.00 -1.59 27.81
C TYR A 286 -2.61 -1.26 28.37
N THR A 287 -2.39 -0.01 28.79
CA THR A 287 -1.10 0.43 29.34
C THR A 287 -0.74 -0.33 30.60
N ASP A 288 -1.68 -0.46 31.55
CA ASP A 288 -1.47 -1.23 32.79
C ASP A 288 -1.14 -2.69 32.48
N PHE A 289 -1.88 -3.31 31.56
CA PHE A 289 -1.61 -4.69 31.18
C PHE A 289 -0.25 -4.87 30.50
N LEU A 290 0.11 -3.99 29.56
CA LEU A 290 1.37 -4.07 28.82
C LEU A 290 2.59 -3.85 29.75
N ILE A 291 2.53 -2.87 30.64
CA ILE A 291 3.62 -2.56 31.57
C ILE A 291 3.65 -3.56 32.74
N ASN A 292 2.57 -3.64 33.51
CA ASN A 292 2.57 -4.34 34.80
C ASN A 292 2.34 -5.85 34.72
N LYS A 293 1.76 -6.36 33.62
CA LYS A 293 1.51 -7.81 33.45
C LYS A 293 2.42 -8.46 32.42
N LEU A 294 2.71 -7.80 31.30
CA LEU A 294 3.57 -8.36 30.25
C LEU A 294 5.04 -8.02 30.40
N GLY A 295 5.37 -6.87 31.01
CA GLY A 295 6.75 -6.48 31.29
C GLY A 295 7.40 -5.62 30.21
N PHE A 296 6.62 -4.80 29.49
CA PHE A 296 7.19 -3.62 28.83
C PHE A 296 7.72 -2.65 29.89
N ARG A 297 8.87 -2.02 29.65
CA ARG A 297 9.54 -1.18 30.64
C ARG A 297 9.00 0.24 30.68
N GLU A 298 8.75 0.79 29.50
CA GLU A 298 8.40 2.19 29.32
C GLU A 298 7.35 2.34 28.22
N TYR A 299 6.61 3.44 28.28
CA TYR A 299 5.72 3.87 27.21
C TYR A 299 5.80 5.37 26.99
N TYR A 300 5.55 5.80 25.74
CA TYR A 300 5.59 7.19 25.32
C TYR A 300 4.36 7.49 24.45
N ASP A 301 3.72 8.63 24.68
CA ASP A 301 2.69 9.14 23.79
C ASP A 301 3.35 9.85 22.60
N LEU A 302 3.19 9.29 21.39
CA LEU A 302 3.67 9.89 20.15
C LEU A 302 2.72 10.98 19.63
N GLY A 303 1.56 11.13 20.25
CA GLY A 303 0.56 12.14 19.95
C GLY A 303 -0.63 11.61 19.14
N VAL A 304 -1.48 12.56 18.75
CA VAL A 304 -2.71 12.30 17.99
C VAL A 304 -2.54 12.83 16.56
N PRO A 305 -2.66 11.99 15.51
CA PRO A 305 -2.53 12.43 14.13
C PRO A 305 -3.62 13.44 13.78
N LYS A 306 -3.21 14.62 13.31
CA LYS A 306 -4.13 15.70 12.91
C LYS A 306 -4.68 15.41 11.51
N GLY A 307 -5.84 14.76 11.45
CA GLY A 307 -6.54 14.41 10.22
C GLY A 307 -7.70 15.36 9.88
N ASP A 308 -8.09 15.40 8.61
CA ASP A 308 -9.27 16.18 8.16
C ASP A 308 -10.61 15.46 8.43
N ILE A 309 -10.58 14.25 9.00
CA ILE A 309 -11.74 13.36 9.12
C ILE A 309 -11.93 12.94 10.57
N LYS A 310 -13.13 13.19 11.08
CA LYS A 310 -13.56 12.80 12.43
C LYS A 310 -13.49 11.27 12.62
N GLY A 311 -13.04 10.85 13.80
CA GLY A 311 -12.98 9.45 14.22
C GLY A 311 -11.70 8.69 13.81
N PHE A 312 -10.71 9.39 13.24
CA PHE A 312 -9.35 8.87 13.01
C PHE A 312 -8.27 9.61 13.81
N GLU A 313 -8.67 10.58 14.64
CA GLU A 313 -7.82 11.29 15.59
C GLU A 313 -7.69 10.42 16.84
N ARG A 314 -6.73 9.49 16.83
CA ARG A 314 -6.50 8.53 17.91
C ARG A 314 -5.06 8.62 18.39
N PRO A 315 -4.79 8.45 19.69
CA PRO A 315 -3.43 8.47 20.20
C PRO A 315 -2.62 7.31 19.61
N ILE A 316 -1.36 7.58 19.28
CA ILE A 316 -0.37 6.55 18.97
C ILE A 316 0.56 6.44 20.17
N ILE A 317 0.65 5.25 20.74
CA ILE A 317 1.43 4.99 21.94
C ILE A 317 2.57 4.03 21.56
N LEU A 318 3.78 4.38 21.97
CA LEU A 318 4.98 3.56 21.86
C LEU A 318 5.19 2.81 23.17
N TYR A 319 5.52 1.52 23.11
CA TYR A 319 5.94 0.71 24.26
C TYR A 319 7.31 0.08 23.99
N ILE A 320 8.19 0.05 24.98
CA ILE A 320 9.57 -0.47 24.85
C ILE A 320 9.77 -1.70 25.73
N LYS A 321 10.32 -2.78 25.16
CA LYS A 321 10.54 -4.08 25.82
C LYS A 321 11.85 -4.16 26.61
#